data_AF-A0AAW7HSK7-F1
#
_entry.id   AF-A0AAW7HSK7-F1
#
_cell.length_a   1.000
_cell.length_b   1.000
_cell.length_c   1.000
_cell.angle_alpha   90.00
_cell.angle_beta   90.00
_cell.angle_gamma   90.00
#
_symmetry.space_group_name_H-M   'P 1'
#
loop_
_entity.id
_entity.type
_entity.pdbx_description
1 polymer ?
#
loop_
_entity_poly.entity_id
_entity_poly.type
_entity_poly.pdbx_seq_one_letter_code
_entity_poly.pdbx_strand_id
1 'polypeptide(L)'
;MTTLNPSEATSLALNTITSQIRLLADMPAEHCKQAVAGLEPIVTANLTMISEAANAHIDEFNDLIGELEARDRELEGQTNLVGELRQQVASTEQRIAAAQEETIAKLEVAEAAVYAATRKADGVQASLNAANIQIRELERRIKAYKEMDPEGLKRKVTEQRKKLEERLAAITAGKNEISGYRRDNTKLSASVTELTAIISQQQADLDARQQIINDMALFKDVSLLWGKHLRKHYTDEKGVRWNIYVVEGGIQSDKSYLLNDLDWKLHAMRSDATGCTVMLSEWLSPVFPGAVAQDIPMEAIRDIHSFMLDALAITHPQLQPRAEWAQTVHISEIGLNAKVQGLLEGAGITDLWKLMVNQSDKLLAIKGIGIKLADQIISAGHAAVRQWEQDRADFIEGEQPAIESKEAA
;
A
#
# COMPACT_ATOMS: atom_id res chain seq x y z
N MET A 1 121.38 -84.10 -71.25
CA MET A 1 121.53 -85.57 -71.31
C MET A 1 120.18 -86.13 -71.69
N THR A 2 120.06 -86.82 -72.83
CA THR A 2 118.90 -87.68 -73.09
C THR A 2 119.01 -88.88 -72.14
N THR A 3 118.26 -88.84 -71.04
CA THR A 3 118.22 -89.89 -70.01
C THR A 3 117.45 -91.08 -70.56
N LEU A 4 118.08 -92.25 -70.56
CA LEU A 4 117.44 -93.52 -70.92
C LEU A 4 116.57 -93.97 -69.76
N ASN A 5 115.34 -94.42 -70.03
CA ASN A 5 114.51 -95.03 -68.98
C ASN A 5 115.05 -96.43 -68.60
N PRO A 6 114.66 -97.03 -67.46
CA PRO A 6 115.21 -98.31 -67.02
C PRO A 6 115.04 -99.43 -68.06
N SER A 7 113.93 -99.43 -68.82
CA SER A 7 113.68 -100.40 -69.89
C SER A 7 114.59 -100.19 -71.10
N GLU A 8 114.81 -98.94 -71.50
CA GLU A 8 115.71 -98.52 -72.58
C GLU A 8 117.18 -98.79 -72.22
N ALA A 9 117.59 -98.47 -70.99
CA ALA A 9 118.91 -98.76 -70.45
C ALA A 9 119.16 -100.28 -70.41
N THR A 10 118.17 -101.07 -69.96
CA THR A 10 118.29 -102.54 -69.93
C THR A 10 118.36 -103.12 -71.35
N SER A 11 117.57 -102.60 -72.28
CA SER A 11 117.57 -103.05 -73.69
C SER A 11 118.89 -102.70 -74.40
N LEU A 12 119.42 -101.50 -74.16
CA LEU A 12 120.70 -101.05 -74.68
C LEU A 12 121.86 -101.89 -74.12
N ALA A 13 121.84 -102.16 -72.82
CA ALA A 13 122.79 -103.04 -72.14
C ALA A 13 122.75 -104.47 -72.71
N LEU A 14 121.55 -105.03 -72.87
CA LEU A 14 121.37 -106.36 -73.44
C LEU A 14 121.94 -106.43 -74.86
N ASN A 15 121.63 -105.46 -75.73
CA ASN A 15 122.14 -105.43 -77.10
C ASN A 15 123.67 -105.30 -77.14
N THR A 16 124.24 -104.47 -76.28
CA THR A 16 125.70 -104.23 -76.21
C THR A 16 126.45 -105.46 -75.71
N ILE A 17 125.98 -106.07 -74.61
CA ILE A 17 126.57 -107.29 -74.04
C ILE A 17 126.41 -108.47 -75.00
N THR A 18 125.24 -108.64 -75.62
CA THR A 18 125.00 -109.73 -76.59
C THR A 18 125.88 -109.60 -77.83
N SER A 19 126.07 -108.38 -78.34
CA SER A 19 126.97 -108.10 -79.46
C SER A 19 128.43 -108.43 -79.14
N GLN A 20 128.89 -108.09 -77.94
CA GLN A 20 130.24 -108.40 -77.46
C GLN A 20 130.44 -109.91 -77.25
N ILE A 21 129.43 -110.62 -76.71
CA ILE A 21 129.46 -112.09 -76.55
C ILE A 21 129.54 -112.80 -77.91
N ARG A 22 128.81 -112.33 -78.94
CA ARG A 22 128.92 -112.89 -80.30
C ARG A 22 130.31 -112.70 -80.90
N LEU A 23 130.90 -111.51 -80.76
CA LEU A 23 132.26 -111.20 -81.22
C LEU A 23 133.31 -112.12 -80.59
N LEU A 24 133.10 -112.54 -79.34
CA LEU A 24 133.97 -113.49 -78.64
C LEU A 24 133.83 -114.93 -79.13
N ALA A 25 132.63 -115.35 -79.55
CA ALA A 25 132.38 -116.71 -80.02
C ALA A 25 133.09 -117.05 -81.34
N ASP A 26 133.32 -116.05 -82.20
CA ASP A 26 134.00 -116.20 -83.50
C ASP A 26 135.53 -116.03 -83.40
N MET A 27 136.08 -115.84 -82.20
CA MET A 27 137.48 -115.52 -82.00
C MET A 27 138.36 -116.78 -81.83
N PRO A 28 139.58 -116.84 -82.42
CA PRO A 28 140.53 -117.91 -82.19
C PRO A 28 140.91 -118.06 -80.71
N ALA A 29 141.08 -119.31 -80.27
CA ALA A 29 141.27 -119.69 -78.87
C ALA A 29 142.40 -118.92 -78.15
N GLU A 30 143.43 -118.49 -78.89
CA GLU A 30 144.60 -117.81 -78.34
C GLU A 30 144.35 -116.36 -77.91
N HIS A 31 143.31 -115.67 -78.42
CA HIS A 31 143.03 -114.26 -78.13
C HIS A 31 141.84 -114.06 -77.16
N CYS A 32 141.09 -115.13 -76.92
CA CYS A 32 139.83 -115.13 -76.17
C CYS A 32 139.99 -114.68 -74.70
N LYS A 33 141.12 -115.03 -74.05
CA LYS A 33 141.36 -114.71 -72.63
C LYS A 33 141.50 -113.19 -72.37
N GLN A 34 142.12 -112.46 -73.31
CA GLN A 34 142.30 -111.01 -73.22
C GLN A 34 141.00 -110.25 -73.53
N ALA A 35 140.21 -110.75 -74.48
CA ALA A 35 138.91 -110.17 -74.84
C ALA A 35 137.83 -110.41 -73.76
N VAL A 36 137.82 -111.56 -73.08
CA VAL A 36 136.95 -111.82 -71.91
C VAL A 36 137.30 -110.91 -70.72
N ALA A 37 138.58 -110.55 -70.53
CA ALA A 37 138.97 -109.57 -69.52
C ALA A 37 138.45 -108.15 -69.84
N GLY A 38 138.21 -107.83 -71.13
CA GLY A 38 137.57 -106.59 -71.56
C GLY A 38 136.04 -106.56 -71.39
N LEU A 39 135.40 -107.70 -71.15
CA LEU A 39 133.95 -107.82 -70.96
C LEU A 39 133.51 -107.31 -69.58
N GLU A 40 134.32 -107.51 -68.55
CA GLU A 40 134.04 -107.08 -67.17
C GLU A 40 133.75 -105.57 -67.07
N PRO A 41 134.61 -104.65 -67.56
CA PRO A 41 134.31 -103.22 -67.52
C PRO A 41 133.07 -102.83 -68.36
N ILE A 42 132.76 -103.55 -69.45
CA ILE A 42 131.56 -103.31 -70.26
C ILE A 42 130.29 -103.73 -69.50
N VAL A 43 130.31 -104.89 -68.84
CA VAL A 43 129.18 -105.37 -68.01
C VAL A 43 128.97 -104.43 -66.82
N THR A 44 130.04 -104.02 -66.15
CA THR A 44 129.96 -103.04 -65.05
C THR A 44 129.36 -101.72 -65.53
N ALA A 45 129.84 -101.14 -66.64
CA ALA A 45 129.32 -99.89 -67.16
C ALA A 45 127.82 -99.96 -67.50
N ASN A 46 127.36 -101.08 -68.07
CA ASN A 46 125.95 -101.28 -68.40
C ASN A 46 125.07 -101.50 -67.17
N LEU A 47 125.56 -102.24 -66.16
CA LEU A 47 124.86 -102.38 -64.87
C LEU A 47 124.77 -101.04 -64.13
N THR A 48 125.83 -100.22 -64.16
CA THR A 48 125.81 -98.87 -63.61
C THR A 48 124.78 -97.99 -64.31
N MET A 49 124.74 -98.00 -65.66
CA MET A 49 123.73 -97.25 -66.42
C MET A 49 122.30 -97.69 -66.07
N ILE A 50 122.03 -99.00 -65.97
CA ILE A 50 120.71 -99.50 -65.55
C ILE A 50 120.38 -99.04 -64.13
N SER A 51 121.34 -99.12 -63.21
CA SER A 51 121.14 -98.70 -61.82
C SER A 51 120.92 -97.20 -61.68
N GLU A 52 121.63 -96.37 -62.45
CA GLU A 52 121.44 -94.93 -62.48
C GLU A 52 120.08 -94.55 -63.06
N ALA A 53 119.67 -95.21 -64.15
CA ALA A 53 118.33 -95.02 -64.74
C ALA A 53 117.21 -95.45 -63.77
N ALA A 54 117.40 -96.57 -63.06
CA ALA A 54 116.44 -97.04 -62.06
C ALA A 54 116.37 -96.10 -60.84
N ASN A 55 117.51 -95.63 -60.34
CA ASN A 55 117.55 -94.68 -59.22
C ASN A 55 116.92 -93.34 -59.59
N ALA A 56 117.22 -92.79 -60.78
CA ALA A 56 116.59 -91.55 -61.25
C ALA A 56 115.06 -91.67 -61.34
N HIS A 57 114.56 -92.83 -61.81
CA HIS A 57 113.12 -93.08 -61.88
C HIS A 57 112.48 -93.31 -60.50
N ILE A 58 113.23 -93.85 -59.52
CA ILE A 58 112.79 -93.96 -58.12
C ILE A 58 112.75 -92.58 -57.46
N ASP A 59 113.74 -91.73 -57.73
CA ASP A 59 113.78 -90.36 -57.23
C ASP A 59 112.59 -89.54 -57.78
N GLU A 60 112.30 -89.65 -59.08
CA GLU A 60 111.10 -89.04 -59.69
C GLU A 60 109.80 -89.53 -59.04
N PHE A 61 109.68 -90.84 -58.73
CA PHE A 61 108.51 -91.36 -58.02
C PHE A 61 108.39 -90.84 -56.58
N ASN A 62 109.51 -90.73 -55.85
CA ASN A 62 109.53 -90.21 -54.49
C ASN A 62 109.14 -88.73 -54.45
N ASP A 63 109.62 -87.94 -55.41
CA ASP A 63 109.23 -86.53 -55.56
C ASP A 63 107.72 -86.40 -55.80
N LEU A 64 107.16 -87.24 -56.69
CA LEU A 64 105.73 -87.24 -56.99
C LEU A 64 104.87 -87.62 -55.76
N ILE A 65 105.32 -88.58 -54.96
CA ILE A 65 104.67 -88.94 -53.69
C ILE A 65 104.71 -87.77 -52.72
N GLY A 66 105.86 -87.09 -52.61
CA GLY A 66 106.00 -85.89 -51.76
C GLY A 66 105.05 -84.76 -52.17
N GLU A 67 104.85 -84.53 -53.46
CA GLU A 67 103.90 -83.55 -53.98
C GLU A 67 102.43 -83.93 -53.68
N LEU A 68 102.07 -85.21 -53.84
CA LEU A 68 100.73 -85.72 -53.52
C LEU A 68 100.40 -85.58 -52.03
N GLU A 69 101.32 -85.98 -51.15
CA GLU A 69 101.13 -85.83 -49.70
C GLU A 69 101.03 -84.36 -49.26
N ALA A 70 101.74 -83.45 -49.95
CA ALA A 70 101.62 -82.02 -49.69
C ALA A 70 100.25 -81.48 -50.13
N ARG A 71 99.71 -81.96 -51.26
CA ARG A 71 98.39 -81.57 -51.76
C ARG A 71 97.25 -82.11 -50.91
N ASP A 72 97.35 -83.35 -50.42
CA ASP A 72 96.34 -83.90 -49.51
C ASP A 72 96.31 -83.12 -48.19
N ARG A 73 97.47 -82.75 -47.64
CA ARG A 73 97.54 -81.87 -46.46
C ARG A 73 96.93 -80.48 -46.72
N GLU A 74 97.12 -79.92 -47.92
CA GLU A 74 96.53 -78.64 -48.30
C GLU A 74 95.00 -78.73 -48.41
N LEU A 75 94.48 -79.79 -49.03
CA LEU A 75 93.04 -80.06 -49.16
C LEU A 75 92.36 -80.27 -47.81
N GLU A 76 93.01 -81.00 -46.90
CA GLU A 76 92.52 -81.22 -45.54
C GLU A 76 92.45 -79.89 -44.76
N GLY A 77 93.47 -79.03 -44.91
CA GLY A 77 93.48 -77.68 -44.36
C GLY A 77 92.35 -76.78 -44.89
N GLN A 78 92.09 -76.82 -46.20
CA GLN A 78 90.99 -76.04 -46.81
C GLN A 78 89.61 -76.55 -46.36
N THR A 79 89.44 -77.86 -46.21
CA THR A 79 88.17 -78.46 -45.75
C THR A 79 87.83 -78.00 -44.33
N ASN A 80 88.82 -77.96 -43.44
CA ASN A 80 88.64 -77.47 -42.07
C ASN A 80 88.27 -75.97 -42.05
N LEU A 81 88.93 -75.14 -42.86
CA LEU A 81 88.63 -73.71 -42.95
C LEU A 81 87.20 -73.43 -43.44
N VAL A 82 86.72 -74.19 -44.43
CA VAL A 82 85.33 -74.07 -44.92
C VAL A 82 84.33 -74.46 -43.82
N GLY A 83 84.65 -75.48 -43.01
CA GLY A 83 83.85 -75.85 -41.85
C GLY A 83 83.73 -74.72 -40.82
N GLU A 84 84.86 -74.11 -40.45
CA GLU A 84 84.91 -72.99 -39.50
C GLU A 84 84.14 -71.76 -40.02
N LEU A 85 84.32 -71.40 -41.29
CA LEU A 85 83.63 -70.26 -41.90
C LEU A 85 82.11 -70.46 -41.93
N ARG A 86 81.62 -71.67 -42.25
CA ARG A 86 80.18 -71.98 -42.20
C ARG A 86 79.61 -71.84 -40.79
N GLN A 87 80.35 -72.28 -39.78
CA GLN A 87 79.93 -72.15 -38.38
C GLN A 87 79.90 -70.67 -37.94
N GLN A 88 80.88 -69.87 -38.38
CA GLN A 88 80.89 -68.43 -38.11
C GLN A 88 79.68 -67.73 -38.76
N VAL A 89 79.42 -68.00 -40.04
CA VAL A 89 78.26 -67.42 -40.77
C VAL A 89 76.95 -67.72 -40.05
N ALA A 90 76.70 -68.98 -39.69
CA ALA A 90 75.49 -69.35 -38.96
C ALA A 90 75.36 -68.62 -37.62
N SER A 91 76.46 -68.46 -36.87
CA SER A 91 76.45 -67.71 -35.61
C SER A 91 76.16 -66.21 -35.82
N THR A 92 76.68 -65.63 -36.91
CA THR A 92 76.47 -64.21 -37.21
C THR A 92 75.04 -63.94 -37.69
N GLU A 93 74.46 -64.83 -38.50
CA GLU A 93 73.06 -64.73 -38.93
C GLU A 93 72.11 -64.79 -37.73
N GLN A 94 72.35 -65.71 -36.79
CA GLN A 94 71.55 -65.81 -35.57
C GLN A 94 71.68 -64.55 -34.70
N ARG A 95 72.88 -63.96 -34.61
CA ARG A 95 73.08 -62.69 -33.89
C ARG A 95 72.39 -61.51 -34.57
N ILE A 96 72.36 -61.47 -35.90
CA ILE A 96 71.68 -60.42 -36.68
C ILE A 96 70.17 -60.53 -36.46
N ALA A 97 69.59 -61.73 -36.54
CA ALA A 97 68.16 -61.94 -36.30
C ALA A 97 67.74 -61.52 -34.88
N ALA A 98 68.51 -61.93 -33.86
CA ALA A 98 68.26 -61.55 -32.48
C ALA A 98 68.36 -60.02 -32.27
N ALA A 99 69.36 -59.37 -32.87
CA ALA A 99 69.50 -57.91 -32.79
C ALA A 99 68.31 -57.20 -33.47
N GLN A 100 67.85 -57.68 -34.62
CA GLN A 100 66.69 -57.11 -35.33
C GLN A 100 65.41 -57.21 -34.50
N GLU A 101 65.12 -58.37 -33.92
CA GLU A 101 63.96 -58.53 -33.03
C GLU A 101 64.04 -57.60 -31.81
N GLU A 102 65.23 -57.47 -31.20
CA GLU A 102 65.42 -56.54 -30.08
C GLU A 102 65.22 -55.08 -30.50
N THR A 103 65.64 -54.69 -31.72
CA THR A 103 65.47 -53.32 -32.21
C THR A 103 64.00 -53.02 -32.49
N ILE A 104 63.26 -53.96 -33.10
CA ILE A 104 61.83 -53.82 -33.37
C ILE A 104 61.05 -53.70 -32.05
N ALA A 105 61.32 -54.56 -31.07
CA ALA A 105 60.69 -54.49 -29.76
C ALA A 105 60.96 -53.15 -29.04
N LYS A 106 62.19 -52.62 -29.14
CA LYS A 106 62.53 -51.30 -28.59
C LYS A 106 61.82 -50.15 -29.31
N LEU A 107 61.64 -50.26 -30.62
CA LEU A 107 60.94 -49.26 -31.43
C LEU A 107 59.46 -49.20 -31.05
N GLU A 108 58.78 -50.35 -30.94
CA GLU A 108 57.35 -50.43 -30.56
C GLU A 108 57.11 -49.83 -29.16
N VAL A 109 58.00 -50.10 -28.21
CA VAL A 109 57.93 -49.51 -26.85
C VAL A 109 58.12 -47.99 -26.91
N ALA A 110 59.06 -47.49 -27.72
CA ALA A 110 59.29 -46.05 -27.88
C ALA A 110 58.10 -45.35 -28.54
N GLU A 111 57.51 -45.93 -29.58
CA GLU A 111 56.32 -45.39 -30.25
C GLU A 111 55.11 -45.35 -29.32
N ALA A 112 54.88 -46.42 -28.54
CA ALA A 112 53.83 -46.44 -27.52
C ALA A 112 54.04 -45.36 -26.45
N ALA A 113 55.29 -45.15 -26.03
CA ALA A 113 55.64 -44.11 -25.06
C ALA A 113 55.42 -42.70 -25.61
N VAL A 114 55.78 -42.44 -26.87
CA VAL A 114 55.52 -41.16 -27.56
C VAL A 114 54.02 -40.91 -27.65
N TYR A 115 53.24 -41.89 -28.10
CA TYR A 115 51.79 -41.76 -28.21
C TYR A 115 51.13 -41.46 -26.85
N ALA A 116 51.56 -42.16 -25.78
CA ALA A 116 51.08 -41.90 -24.42
C ALA A 116 51.45 -40.49 -23.93
N ALA A 117 52.68 -40.03 -24.22
CA ALA A 117 53.14 -38.69 -23.87
C ALA A 117 52.34 -37.60 -24.61
N THR A 118 52.07 -37.77 -25.91
CA THR A 118 51.26 -36.85 -26.70
C THR A 118 49.84 -36.75 -26.15
N ARG A 119 49.19 -37.89 -25.88
CA ARG A 119 47.85 -37.88 -25.26
C ARG A 119 47.84 -37.17 -23.91
N LYS A 120 48.88 -37.37 -23.10
CA LYS A 120 49.00 -36.69 -21.79
C LYS A 120 49.19 -35.18 -21.98
N ALA A 121 50.00 -34.76 -22.94
CA ALA A 121 50.18 -33.36 -23.28
C ALA A 121 48.86 -32.70 -23.75
N ASP A 122 48.11 -33.37 -24.63
CA ASP A 122 46.79 -32.89 -25.08
C ASP A 122 45.80 -32.76 -23.91
N GLY A 123 45.78 -33.75 -23.02
CA GLY A 123 44.94 -33.71 -21.81
C GLY A 123 45.31 -32.56 -20.86
N VAL A 124 46.61 -32.30 -20.67
CA VAL A 124 47.09 -31.16 -19.87
C VAL A 124 46.72 -29.84 -20.54
N GLN A 125 46.86 -29.73 -21.86
CA GLN A 125 46.51 -28.51 -22.60
C GLN A 125 45.01 -28.20 -22.53
N ALA A 126 44.14 -29.22 -22.64
CA ALA A 126 42.70 -29.07 -22.46
C ALA A 126 42.34 -28.61 -21.04
N SER A 127 42.99 -29.18 -20.02
CA SER A 127 42.80 -28.79 -18.61
C SER A 127 43.24 -27.35 -18.35
N LEU A 128 44.39 -26.94 -18.89
CA LEU A 128 44.91 -25.57 -18.80
C LEU A 128 43.93 -24.56 -19.41
N ASN A 129 43.38 -24.88 -20.60
CA ASN A 129 42.40 -24.03 -21.26
C ASN A 129 41.11 -23.89 -20.43
N ALA A 130 40.61 -24.99 -19.84
CA ALA A 130 39.44 -24.96 -18.98
C ALA A 130 39.68 -24.13 -17.70
N ALA A 131 40.85 -24.29 -17.07
CA ALA A 131 41.24 -23.50 -15.90
C ALA A 131 41.33 -22.00 -16.23
N ASN A 132 41.90 -21.64 -17.38
CA ASN A 132 41.97 -20.24 -17.83
C ASN A 132 40.60 -19.61 -18.06
N ILE A 133 39.62 -20.38 -18.56
CA ILE A 133 38.23 -19.90 -18.69
C ILE A 133 37.62 -19.65 -17.31
N GLN A 134 37.82 -20.56 -16.35
CA GLN A 134 37.32 -20.39 -14.98
C GLN A 134 37.95 -19.19 -14.28
N ILE A 135 39.26 -18.96 -14.45
CA ILE A 135 39.96 -17.79 -13.89
C ILE A 135 39.32 -16.49 -14.40
N ARG A 136 39.10 -16.37 -15.71
CA ARG A 136 38.46 -15.18 -16.30
C ARG A 136 37.05 -14.95 -15.75
N GLU A 137 36.28 -16.02 -15.55
CA GLU A 137 34.93 -15.93 -14.99
C GLU A 137 34.96 -15.49 -13.52
N LEU A 138 35.89 -16.01 -12.72
CA LEU A 138 36.09 -15.60 -11.33
C LEU A 138 36.54 -14.14 -11.23
N GLU A 139 37.46 -13.70 -12.10
CA GLU A 139 37.88 -12.30 -12.17
C GLU A 139 36.70 -11.36 -12.47
N ARG A 140 35.81 -11.73 -13.40
CA ARG A 140 34.58 -10.97 -13.67
C ARG A 140 33.67 -10.90 -12.44
N ARG A 141 33.45 -12.02 -11.74
CA ARG A 141 32.61 -12.06 -10.54
C ARG A 141 33.20 -11.23 -9.40
N ILE A 142 34.52 -11.27 -9.21
CA ILE A 142 35.22 -10.44 -8.21
C ILE A 142 35.10 -8.97 -8.57
N LYS A 143 35.26 -8.61 -9.86
CA LYS A 143 35.08 -7.23 -10.32
C LYS A 143 33.67 -6.73 -10.05
N ALA A 144 32.66 -7.50 -10.43
CA ALA A 144 31.24 -7.18 -10.16
C ALA A 144 30.96 -7.05 -8.65
N TYR A 145 31.54 -7.92 -7.82
CA TYR A 145 31.38 -7.85 -6.36
C TYR A 145 32.03 -6.59 -5.75
N LYS A 146 33.19 -6.18 -6.26
CA LYS A 146 33.85 -4.92 -5.85
C LYS A 146 33.07 -3.70 -6.32
N GLU A 147 32.52 -3.72 -7.54
CA GLU A 147 31.68 -2.64 -8.08
C GLU A 147 30.40 -2.43 -7.26
N MET A 148 29.84 -3.49 -6.66
CA MET A 148 28.68 -3.37 -5.77
C MET A 148 28.95 -2.65 -4.44
N ASP A 149 30.21 -2.36 -4.10
CA ASP A 149 30.62 -1.70 -2.84
C ASP A 149 29.82 -2.17 -1.59
N PRO A 150 30.00 -3.44 -1.18
CA PRO A 150 29.20 -4.03 -0.10
C PRO A 150 29.34 -3.28 1.23
N GLU A 151 30.49 -2.66 1.50
CA GLU A 151 30.71 -1.86 2.71
C GLU A 151 29.98 -0.50 2.63
N GLY A 152 29.96 0.14 1.46
CA GLY A 152 29.12 1.33 1.23
C GLY A 152 27.63 1.02 1.39
N LEU A 153 27.16 -0.12 0.90
CA LEU A 153 25.78 -0.58 1.11
C LEU A 153 25.46 -0.82 2.59
N LYS A 154 26.36 -1.47 3.36
CA LYS A 154 26.17 -1.64 4.81
C LYS A 154 26.03 -0.29 5.52
N ARG A 155 26.88 0.69 5.19
CA ARG A 155 26.79 2.06 5.75
C ARG A 155 25.47 2.75 5.40
N LYS A 156 25.00 2.60 4.15
CA LYS A 156 23.68 3.13 3.74
C LYS A 156 22.55 2.50 4.53
N VAL A 157 22.58 1.17 4.75
CA VAL A 157 21.55 0.46 5.52
C VAL A 157 21.54 0.91 6.98
N THR A 158 22.71 1.06 7.62
CA THR A 158 22.78 1.53 9.01
C THR A 158 22.28 2.97 9.15
N GLU A 159 22.64 3.85 8.22
CA GLU A 159 22.18 5.23 8.22
C GLU A 159 20.67 5.34 7.96
N GLN A 160 20.12 4.52 7.05
CA GLN A 160 18.68 4.43 6.83
C GLN A 160 17.94 3.91 8.06
N ARG A 161 18.49 2.91 8.78
CA ARG A 161 17.92 2.43 10.05
C ARG A 161 17.89 3.53 11.11
N LYS A 162 18.97 4.29 11.26
CA LYS A 162 19.02 5.43 12.18
C LYS A 162 17.96 6.47 11.85
N LYS A 163 17.84 6.87 10.57
CA LYS A 163 16.80 7.80 10.11
C LYS A 163 15.38 7.26 10.35
N LEU A 164 15.19 5.95 10.22
CA LEU A 164 13.91 5.30 10.51
C LEU A 164 13.56 5.39 12.00
N GLU A 165 14.51 5.10 12.89
CA GLU A 165 14.32 5.22 14.35
C GLU A 165 14.00 6.65 14.77
N GLU A 166 14.72 7.64 14.24
CA GLU A 166 14.45 9.07 14.50
C GLU A 166 13.02 9.46 14.06
N ARG A 167 12.59 9.00 12.88
CA ARG A 167 11.22 9.23 12.39
C ARG A 167 10.17 8.55 13.27
N LEU A 168 10.41 7.32 13.73
CA LEU A 168 9.49 6.61 14.63
C LEU A 168 9.35 7.30 15.98
N ALA A 169 10.45 7.83 16.52
CA ALA A 169 10.43 8.63 17.75
C ALA A 169 9.61 9.92 17.56
N ALA A 170 9.82 10.65 16.45
CA ALA A 170 9.06 11.85 16.13
C ALA A 170 7.56 11.57 15.93
N ILE A 171 7.20 10.46 15.26
CA ILE A 171 5.80 10.03 15.10
C ILE A 171 5.16 9.73 16.46
N THR A 172 5.90 9.10 17.37
CA THR A 172 5.40 8.77 18.71
C THR A 172 5.18 10.04 19.54
N ALA A 173 6.11 10.99 19.49
CA ALA A 173 5.96 12.29 20.15
C ALA A 173 4.75 13.06 19.60
N GLY A 174 4.62 13.18 18.28
CA GLY A 174 3.48 13.84 17.64
C GLY A 174 2.14 13.16 17.98
N LYS A 175 2.10 11.83 18.07
CA LYS A 175 0.90 11.09 18.50
C LYS A 175 0.50 11.43 19.94
N ASN A 176 1.47 11.62 20.84
CA ASN A 176 1.21 12.01 22.22
C ASN A 176 0.68 13.44 22.31
N GLU A 177 1.25 14.38 21.55
CA GLU A 177 0.76 15.77 21.46
C GLU A 177 -0.67 15.82 20.91
N ILE A 178 -0.95 15.11 19.82
CA ILE A 178 -2.32 15.01 19.25
C ILE A 178 -3.30 14.46 20.28
N SER A 179 -2.89 13.45 21.07
CA SER A 179 -3.71 12.91 22.16
C SER A 179 -3.97 13.96 23.25
N GLY A 180 -2.96 14.77 23.60
CA GLY A 180 -3.09 15.91 24.50
C GLY A 180 -4.09 16.95 23.98
N TYR A 181 -3.89 17.44 22.75
CA TYR A 181 -4.79 18.39 22.12
C TYR A 181 -6.23 17.88 22.01
N ARG A 182 -6.43 16.59 21.73
CA ARG A 182 -7.77 16.00 21.72
C ARG A 182 -8.44 16.09 23.09
N ARG A 183 -7.74 15.79 24.18
CA ARG A 183 -8.28 15.90 25.54
C ARG A 183 -8.64 17.34 25.88
N ASP A 184 -7.77 18.29 25.55
CA ASP A 184 -8.01 19.70 25.84
C ASP A 184 -9.19 20.23 25.01
N ASN A 185 -9.29 19.82 23.75
CA ASN A 185 -10.41 20.19 22.90
C ASN A 185 -11.75 19.61 23.42
N THR A 186 -11.76 18.37 23.93
CA THR A 186 -12.94 17.81 24.61
C THR A 186 -13.32 18.63 25.85
N LYS A 187 -12.35 19.03 26.68
CA LYS A 187 -12.60 19.86 27.87
C LYS A 187 -13.13 21.25 27.51
N LEU A 188 -12.52 21.89 26.51
CA LEU A 188 -12.95 23.19 26.01
C LEU A 188 -14.35 23.12 25.42
N SER A 189 -14.66 22.09 24.63
CA SER A 189 -16.00 21.88 24.06
C SER A 189 -17.05 21.69 25.15
N ALA A 190 -16.74 20.93 26.20
CA ALA A 190 -17.63 20.77 27.35
C ALA A 190 -17.86 22.10 28.08
N SER A 191 -16.79 22.87 28.32
CA SER A 191 -16.88 24.19 28.98
C SER A 191 -17.68 25.20 28.14
N VAL A 192 -17.50 25.21 26.82
CA VAL A 192 -18.29 26.07 25.92
C VAL A 192 -19.78 25.71 25.98
N THR A 193 -20.10 24.42 26.01
CA THR A 193 -21.50 23.95 26.10
C THR A 193 -22.14 24.41 27.42
N GLU A 194 -21.41 24.25 28.54
CA GLU A 194 -21.85 24.69 29.86
C GLU A 194 -22.06 26.21 29.93
N LEU A 195 -21.10 27.00 29.46
CA LEU A 195 -21.19 28.46 29.44
C LEU A 195 -22.36 28.94 28.56
N THR A 196 -22.61 28.27 27.43
CA THR A 196 -23.74 28.60 26.56
C THR A 196 -25.06 28.35 27.26
N ALA A 197 -25.20 27.25 28.01
CA ALA A 197 -26.40 26.98 28.81
C ALA A 197 -26.61 28.04 29.91
N ILE A 198 -25.54 28.46 30.59
CA ILE A 198 -25.60 29.52 31.61
C ILE A 198 -26.06 30.85 30.98
N ILE A 199 -25.51 31.22 29.83
CA ILE A 199 -25.89 32.46 29.12
C ILE A 199 -27.37 32.43 28.73
N SER A 200 -27.86 31.31 28.18
CA SER A 200 -29.27 31.17 27.82
C SER A 200 -30.20 31.30 29.02
N GLN A 201 -29.83 30.72 30.17
CA GLN A 201 -30.59 30.87 31.41
C GLN A 201 -30.59 32.32 31.90
N GLN A 202 -29.43 32.98 31.88
CA GLN A 202 -29.32 34.38 32.28
C GLN A 202 -30.14 35.31 31.36
N GLN A 203 -30.20 35.01 30.07
CA GLN A 203 -31.04 35.77 29.14
C GLN A 203 -32.53 35.61 29.47
N ALA A 204 -33.00 34.39 29.72
CA ALA A 204 -34.38 34.15 30.12
C ALA A 204 -34.74 34.86 31.44
N ASP A 205 -33.82 34.84 32.43
CA ASP A 205 -34.00 35.56 33.69
C ASP A 205 -34.04 37.09 33.50
N LEU A 206 -33.22 37.63 32.58
CA LEU A 206 -33.24 39.05 32.24
C LEU A 206 -34.55 39.45 31.55
N ASP A 207 -35.02 38.65 30.61
CA ASP A 207 -36.29 38.90 29.91
C ASP A 207 -37.46 38.89 30.90
N ALA A 208 -37.49 37.94 31.85
CA ALA A 208 -38.50 37.88 32.91
C ALA A 208 -38.46 39.11 33.83
N ARG A 209 -37.25 39.57 34.22
CA ARG A 209 -37.10 40.80 35.02
C ARG A 209 -37.52 42.04 34.25
N GLN A 210 -37.18 42.11 32.97
CA GLN A 210 -37.58 43.23 32.12
C GLN A 210 -39.09 43.30 31.96
N GLN A 211 -39.77 42.15 31.85
CA GLN A 211 -41.22 42.09 31.84
C GLN A 211 -41.81 42.67 33.13
N ILE A 212 -41.31 42.26 34.30
CA ILE A 212 -41.77 42.81 35.59
C ILE A 212 -41.57 44.34 35.65
N ILE A 213 -40.43 44.84 35.17
CA ILE A 213 -40.17 46.29 35.12
C ILE A 213 -41.18 47.00 34.21
N ASN A 214 -41.51 46.41 33.06
CA ASN A 214 -42.50 46.97 32.15
C ASN A 214 -43.90 46.99 32.79
N ASP A 215 -44.31 45.90 33.44
CA ASP A 215 -45.59 45.79 34.14
C ASP A 215 -45.69 46.83 35.28
N MET A 216 -44.62 46.98 36.07
CA MET A 216 -44.54 48.01 37.12
C MET A 216 -44.60 49.44 36.56
N ALA A 217 -44.00 49.69 35.39
CA ALA A 217 -44.05 50.99 34.73
C ALA A 217 -45.47 51.30 34.24
N LEU A 218 -46.16 50.31 33.67
CA LEU A 218 -47.55 50.44 33.21
C LEU A 218 -48.49 50.78 34.39
N PHE A 219 -48.40 50.03 35.50
CA PHE A 219 -49.20 50.31 36.69
C PHE A 219 -48.89 51.68 37.30
N LYS A 220 -47.64 52.15 37.21
CA LYS A 220 -47.25 53.49 37.66
C LYS A 220 -47.96 54.57 36.84
N ASP A 221 -48.06 54.41 35.52
CA ASP A 221 -48.77 55.36 34.66
C ASP A 221 -50.27 55.41 34.99
N VAL A 222 -50.89 54.25 35.21
CA VAL A 222 -52.28 54.15 35.70
C VAL A 222 -52.43 54.82 37.08
N SER A 223 -51.47 54.64 37.99
CA SER A 223 -51.48 55.27 39.32
C SER A 223 -51.36 56.79 39.25
N LEU A 224 -50.62 57.34 38.28
CA LEU A 224 -50.56 58.77 38.03
C LEU A 224 -51.90 59.31 37.54
N LEU A 225 -52.59 58.59 36.65
CA LEU A 225 -53.95 58.92 36.23
C LEU A 225 -54.93 58.89 37.42
N TRP A 226 -54.82 57.91 38.31
CA TRP A 226 -55.63 57.90 39.52
C TRP A 226 -55.40 59.17 40.35
N GLY A 227 -54.15 59.61 40.47
CA GLY A 227 -53.78 60.88 41.10
C GLY A 227 -54.47 62.11 40.49
N LYS A 228 -54.62 62.11 39.15
CA LYS A 228 -55.25 63.19 38.37
C LYS A 228 -56.78 63.21 38.52
N HIS A 229 -57.43 62.05 38.46
CA HIS A 229 -58.89 61.96 38.38
C HIS A 229 -59.57 61.69 39.73
N LEU A 230 -58.97 60.84 40.56
CA LEU A 230 -59.66 60.14 41.64
C LEU A 230 -59.08 60.41 43.03
N ARG A 231 -57.92 61.07 43.15
CA ARG A 231 -57.32 61.46 44.44
C ARG A 231 -58.05 62.65 45.06
N LYS A 232 -59.32 62.43 45.40
CA LYS A 232 -60.19 63.32 46.15
C LYS A 232 -61.25 62.52 46.89
N HIS A 233 -62.04 63.21 47.69
CA HIS A 233 -63.15 62.61 48.42
C HIS A 233 -64.47 63.03 47.79
N TYR A 234 -65.42 62.11 47.77
CA TYR A 234 -66.78 62.37 47.33
C TYR A 234 -67.72 62.26 48.52
N THR A 235 -68.90 62.85 48.43
CA THR A 235 -69.90 62.80 49.48
C THR A 235 -71.24 62.44 48.86
N ASP A 236 -71.92 61.44 49.43
CA ASP A 236 -73.26 61.04 48.98
C ASP A 236 -74.35 61.95 49.55
N GLU A 237 -75.59 61.70 49.14
CA GLU A 237 -76.76 62.48 49.58
C GLU A 237 -76.98 62.42 51.11
N LYS A 238 -76.40 61.41 51.79
CA LYS A 238 -76.50 61.19 53.24
C LYS A 238 -75.32 61.81 53.99
N GLY A 239 -74.39 62.47 53.30
CA GLY A 239 -73.20 63.07 53.91
C GLY A 239 -72.06 62.07 54.18
N VAL A 240 -72.14 60.82 53.71
CA VAL A 240 -71.09 59.81 53.91
C VAL A 240 -69.98 60.02 52.90
N ARG A 241 -68.74 59.92 53.37
CA ARG A 241 -67.55 60.11 52.53
C ARG A 241 -67.24 58.85 51.73
N TRP A 242 -66.93 59.04 50.45
CA TRP A 242 -66.48 58.03 49.52
C TRP A 242 -65.05 58.31 49.05
N ASN A 243 -64.28 57.24 48.90
CA ASN A 243 -62.93 57.23 48.37
C ASN A 243 -62.84 56.20 47.25
N ILE A 244 -62.19 56.56 46.16
CA ILE A 244 -61.91 55.63 45.07
C ILE A 244 -60.42 55.29 45.11
N TYR A 245 -60.09 54.01 45.20
CA TYR A 245 -58.72 53.51 45.24
C TYR A 245 -58.40 52.74 43.98
N VAL A 246 -57.22 52.96 43.40
CA VAL A 246 -56.63 52.04 42.42
C VAL A 246 -55.73 51.06 43.14
N VAL A 247 -55.84 49.78 42.81
CA VAL A 247 -55.07 48.69 43.41
C VAL A 247 -54.47 47.83 42.31
N GLU A 248 -53.22 47.44 42.51
CA GLU A 248 -52.49 46.51 41.63
C GLU A 248 -53.11 45.10 41.69
N GLY A 249 -53.12 44.43 40.55
CA GLY A 249 -53.78 43.15 40.34
C GLY A 249 -55.28 43.30 40.06
N GLY A 250 -55.68 43.02 38.81
CA GLY A 250 -57.08 43.04 38.41
C GLY A 250 -57.89 41.89 38.99
N ILE A 251 -59.10 41.73 38.46
CA ILE A 251 -60.03 40.67 38.86
C ILE A 251 -60.24 39.74 37.68
N GLN A 252 -60.05 38.44 37.95
CA GLN A 252 -60.49 37.39 37.05
C GLN A 252 -61.93 37.01 37.42
N SER A 253 -62.85 37.33 36.53
CA SER A 253 -64.25 36.91 36.58
C SER A 253 -64.48 35.80 35.53
N ASP A 254 -65.46 34.95 35.81
CA ASP A 254 -66.07 34.03 34.85
C ASP A 254 -66.94 34.73 33.78
N LYS A 255 -67.15 36.05 33.91
CA LYS A 255 -67.98 36.86 33.03
C LYS A 255 -67.16 37.37 31.85
N SER A 256 -67.46 36.87 30.66
CA SER A 256 -66.76 37.19 29.41
C SER A 256 -66.88 38.64 28.95
N TYR A 257 -67.87 39.39 29.43
CA TYR A 257 -68.08 40.79 29.04
C TYR A 257 -67.21 41.78 29.86
N LEU A 258 -66.52 41.29 30.89
CA LEU A 258 -65.60 42.07 31.72
C LEU A 258 -64.18 41.95 31.17
N LEU A 259 -63.39 43.00 31.35
CA LEU A 259 -61.95 42.96 31.09
C LEU A 259 -61.27 42.14 32.20
N ASN A 260 -60.89 40.90 31.86
CA ASN A 260 -60.34 39.91 32.79
C ASN A 260 -58.79 39.87 32.80
N ASP A 261 -58.18 40.63 31.91
CA ASP A 261 -56.74 40.78 31.67
C ASP A 261 -56.18 42.10 32.22
N LEU A 262 -56.99 42.88 32.94
CA LEU A 262 -56.51 44.06 33.65
C LEU A 262 -55.52 43.68 34.75
N ASP A 263 -54.45 44.46 34.85
CA ASP A 263 -53.43 44.41 35.89
C ASP A 263 -53.74 45.34 37.07
N TRP A 264 -54.90 46.00 37.05
CA TRP A 264 -55.38 46.88 38.12
C TRP A 264 -56.90 46.80 38.29
N LYS A 265 -57.38 47.30 39.42
CA LYS A 265 -58.80 47.43 39.73
C LYS A 265 -59.10 48.67 40.55
N LEU A 266 -60.37 49.07 40.58
CA LEU A 266 -60.85 50.18 41.37
C LEU A 266 -61.73 49.71 42.53
N HIS A 267 -61.53 50.25 43.71
CA HIS A 267 -62.43 50.08 44.85
C HIS A 267 -63.10 51.40 45.20
N ALA A 268 -64.43 51.44 45.12
CA ALA A 268 -65.24 52.53 45.63
C ALA A 268 -65.65 52.21 47.07
N MET A 269 -65.06 52.92 48.03
CA MET A 269 -65.17 52.62 49.46
C MET A 269 -65.75 53.80 50.23
N ARG A 270 -66.74 53.53 51.06
CA ARG A 270 -67.27 54.44 52.07
C ARG A 270 -66.34 54.53 53.27
N SER A 271 -66.46 55.60 54.04
CA SER A 271 -65.71 55.80 55.29
C SER A 271 -66.03 54.78 56.39
N ASP A 272 -67.14 54.05 56.27
CA ASP A 272 -67.51 52.94 57.17
C ASP A 272 -66.92 51.58 56.74
N ALA A 273 -65.97 51.58 55.80
CA ALA A 273 -65.33 50.41 55.21
C ALA A 273 -66.24 49.47 54.40
N THR A 274 -67.47 49.88 54.10
CA THR A 274 -68.31 49.21 53.09
C THR A 274 -68.01 49.79 51.71
N GLY A 275 -68.28 49.02 50.65
CA GLY A 275 -67.99 49.48 49.29
C GLY A 275 -68.17 48.38 48.26
N CYS A 276 -67.70 48.65 47.04
CA CYS A 276 -67.68 47.67 45.96
C CYS A 276 -66.41 47.80 45.12
N THR A 277 -66.01 46.69 44.51
CA THR A 277 -65.02 46.73 43.43
C THR A 277 -65.70 47.14 42.14
N VAL A 278 -65.20 48.17 41.48
CA VAL A 278 -65.68 48.60 40.17
C VAL A 278 -65.05 47.68 39.13
N MET A 279 -65.90 46.93 38.43
CA MET A 279 -65.48 46.11 37.30
C MET A 279 -65.58 46.93 36.02
N LEU A 280 -64.75 46.64 35.03
CA LEU A 280 -64.78 47.34 33.75
C LEU A 280 -65.25 46.39 32.67
N SER A 281 -66.22 46.81 31.88
CA SER A 281 -66.61 46.04 30.72
C SER A 281 -65.66 46.29 29.56
N GLU A 282 -65.61 45.31 28.66
CA GLU A 282 -64.94 45.44 27.36
C GLU A 282 -65.53 46.59 26.50
N TRP A 283 -66.70 47.12 26.88
CA TRP A 283 -67.45 48.16 26.17
C TRP A 283 -67.25 49.55 26.77
N LEU A 284 -66.14 49.76 27.51
CA LEU A 284 -65.82 51.05 28.13
C LEU A 284 -66.95 51.55 29.04
N SER A 285 -67.53 50.66 29.83
CA SER A 285 -68.53 51.01 30.83
C SER A 285 -68.11 50.47 32.20
N PRO A 286 -68.09 51.31 33.25
CA PRO A 286 -67.92 50.81 34.60
C PRO A 286 -69.16 50.03 35.03
N VAL A 287 -68.93 48.93 35.75
CA VAL A 287 -69.94 48.04 36.29
C VAL A 287 -69.77 48.03 37.81
N PHE A 288 -70.82 48.44 38.51
CA PHE A 288 -70.82 48.56 39.96
C PHE A 288 -71.66 47.43 40.58
N PRO A 289 -71.03 46.38 41.13
CA PRO A 289 -71.74 45.26 41.73
C PRO A 289 -72.23 45.58 43.15
N GLY A 290 -73.38 45.02 43.50
CA GLY A 290 -73.92 45.03 44.86
C GLY A 290 -74.82 46.23 45.19
N ALA A 291 -75.59 46.10 46.27
CA ALA A 291 -76.56 47.12 46.68
C ALA A 291 -75.89 48.45 47.08
N VAL A 292 -74.69 48.39 47.65
CA VAL A 292 -73.91 49.57 48.10
C VAL A 292 -73.54 50.49 46.94
N ALA A 293 -73.46 49.97 45.71
CA ALA A 293 -73.18 50.75 44.51
C ALA A 293 -74.22 51.84 44.21
N GLN A 294 -75.47 51.67 44.67
CA GLN A 294 -76.55 52.64 44.43
C GLN A 294 -76.32 53.98 45.14
N ASP A 295 -75.53 53.97 46.22
CA ASP A 295 -75.21 55.17 47.00
C ASP A 295 -73.94 55.89 46.48
N ILE A 296 -73.28 55.41 45.40
CA ILE A 296 -72.08 56.06 44.87
C ILE A 296 -72.44 57.45 44.31
N PRO A 297 -71.74 58.53 44.73
CA PRO A 297 -72.01 59.88 44.22
C PRO A 297 -71.84 59.96 42.70
N MET A 298 -72.76 60.65 42.01
CA MET A 298 -72.71 60.81 40.55
C MET A 298 -71.41 61.46 40.07
N GLU A 299 -70.83 62.38 40.84
CA GLU A 299 -69.50 62.96 40.56
C GLU A 299 -68.41 61.87 40.53
N ALA A 300 -68.43 60.95 41.51
CA ALA A 300 -67.49 59.83 41.55
C ALA A 300 -67.65 58.92 40.34
N ILE A 301 -68.89 58.63 39.91
CA ILE A 301 -69.15 57.82 38.71
C ILE A 301 -68.57 58.49 37.45
N ARG A 302 -68.72 59.81 37.31
CA ARG A 302 -68.18 60.59 36.18
C ARG A 302 -66.65 60.58 36.15
N ASP A 303 -66.01 60.73 37.31
CA ASP A 303 -64.56 60.73 37.40
C ASP A 303 -63.97 59.33 37.25
N ILE A 304 -64.67 58.29 37.74
CA ILE A 304 -64.32 56.88 37.49
C ILE A 304 -64.37 56.59 35.98
N HIS A 305 -65.41 57.06 35.30
CA HIS A 305 -65.52 56.92 33.85
C HIS A 305 -64.38 57.64 33.11
N SER A 306 -64.07 58.88 33.52
CA SER A 306 -62.98 59.66 32.92
C SER A 306 -61.60 59.01 33.14
N PHE A 307 -61.35 58.52 34.36
CA PHE A 307 -60.15 57.75 34.68
C PHE A 307 -60.05 56.47 33.85
N MET A 308 -61.16 55.72 33.74
CA MET A 308 -61.22 54.47 32.99
C MET A 308 -60.86 54.69 31.52
N LEU A 309 -61.39 55.73 30.88
CA LEU A 309 -61.06 56.04 29.48
C LEU A 309 -59.55 56.34 29.31
N ASP A 310 -58.99 57.22 30.15
CA ASP A 310 -57.56 57.55 30.08
C ASP A 310 -56.68 56.31 30.39
N ALA A 311 -57.06 55.47 31.35
CA ALA A 311 -56.31 54.29 31.75
C ALA A 311 -56.39 53.16 30.70
N LEU A 312 -57.57 52.92 30.12
CA LEU A 312 -57.74 51.92 29.07
C LEU A 312 -57.14 52.36 27.75
N ALA A 313 -56.97 53.67 27.49
CA ALA A 313 -56.18 54.13 26.35
C ALA A 313 -54.71 53.71 26.45
N ILE A 314 -54.18 53.50 27.66
CA ILE A 314 -52.82 53.01 27.90
C ILE A 314 -52.77 51.48 27.80
N THR A 315 -53.68 50.78 28.49
CA THR A 315 -53.59 49.32 28.63
C THR A 315 -54.31 48.54 27.53
N HIS A 316 -55.37 49.10 26.94
CA HIS A 316 -56.23 48.46 25.96
C HIS A 316 -56.66 49.44 24.84
N PRO A 317 -55.72 50.04 24.09
CA PRO A 317 -55.99 51.10 23.11
C PRO A 317 -56.98 50.69 22.00
N GLN A 318 -57.10 49.40 21.73
CA GLN A 318 -58.02 48.83 20.73
C GLN A 318 -59.50 49.00 21.08
N LEU A 319 -59.85 49.17 22.37
CA LEU A 319 -61.25 49.21 22.81
C LEU A 319 -61.94 50.52 22.43
N GLN A 320 -61.21 51.62 22.42
CA GLN A 320 -61.75 52.95 22.10
C GLN A 320 -62.30 53.03 20.67
N PRO A 321 -61.52 52.68 19.62
CA PRO A 321 -62.06 52.65 18.26
C PRO A 321 -63.24 51.69 18.09
N ARG A 322 -63.23 50.56 18.80
CA ARG A 322 -64.33 49.59 18.75
C ARG A 322 -65.61 50.16 19.33
N ALA A 323 -65.52 50.84 20.48
CA ALA A 323 -66.68 51.47 21.11
C ALA A 323 -67.23 52.61 20.24
N GLU A 324 -66.35 53.43 19.67
CA GLU A 324 -66.72 54.51 18.74
C GLU A 324 -67.44 53.97 17.51
N TRP A 325 -66.90 52.93 16.87
CA TRP A 325 -67.56 52.27 15.75
C TRP A 325 -68.93 51.69 16.16
N ALA A 326 -69.00 50.98 17.29
CA ALA A 326 -70.25 50.35 17.74
C ALA A 326 -71.35 51.37 18.06
N GLN A 327 -71.01 52.63 18.39
CA GLN A 327 -71.99 53.71 18.54
C GLN A 327 -72.58 54.17 17.20
N THR A 328 -71.89 53.93 16.08
CA THR A 328 -72.37 54.28 14.73
C THR A 328 -73.28 53.22 14.11
N VAL A 329 -73.23 51.98 14.61
CA VAL A 329 -73.99 50.85 14.08
C VAL A 329 -75.38 50.79 14.72
N HIS A 330 -76.43 50.98 13.92
CA HIS A 330 -77.80 50.86 14.41
C HIS A 330 -78.18 49.39 14.64
N ILE A 331 -79.05 49.10 15.62
CA ILE A 331 -79.45 47.70 15.93
C ILE A 331 -80.15 46.97 14.77
N SER A 332 -80.63 47.70 13.76
CA SER A 332 -81.23 47.10 12.56
C SER A 332 -80.19 46.46 11.63
N GLU A 333 -78.93 46.88 11.74
CA GLU A 333 -77.83 46.45 10.86
C GLU A 333 -77.21 45.12 11.30
N ILE A 334 -77.47 44.68 12.54
CA ILE A 334 -76.87 43.48 13.14
C ILE A 334 -77.71 42.20 12.94
N GLY A 335 -78.64 42.20 11.98
CA GLY A 335 -79.35 40.98 11.54
C GLY A 335 -80.42 40.47 12.51
N LEU A 336 -80.90 41.30 13.44
CA LEU A 336 -82.03 40.95 14.32
C LEU A 336 -83.37 41.05 13.58
N ASN A 337 -84.39 40.31 14.02
CA ASN A 337 -85.73 40.44 13.42
C ASN A 337 -86.46 41.72 13.89
N ALA A 338 -87.39 42.23 13.09
CA ALA A 338 -88.08 43.51 13.34
C ALA A 338 -88.83 43.55 14.70
N LYS A 339 -89.36 42.42 15.18
CA LYS A 339 -90.03 42.35 16.49
C LYS A 339 -89.03 42.57 17.63
N VAL A 340 -87.84 41.98 17.54
CA VAL A 340 -86.76 42.14 18.53
C VAL A 340 -86.20 43.55 18.47
N GLN A 341 -86.00 44.11 17.27
CA GLN A 341 -85.57 45.49 17.10
C GLN A 341 -86.51 46.47 17.81
N GLY A 342 -87.83 46.33 17.59
CA GLY A 342 -88.82 47.18 18.26
C GLY A 342 -88.85 47.04 19.79
N LEU A 343 -88.54 45.86 20.33
CA LEU A 343 -88.40 45.67 21.79
C LEU A 343 -87.16 46.37 22.35
N LEU A 344 -86.04 46.34 21.62
CA LEU A 344 -84.79 46.99 22.01
C LEU A 344 -84.88 48.52 21.90
N GLU A 345 -85.41 49.04 20.79
CA GLU A 345 -85.66 50.48 20.60
C GLU A 345 -86.64 51.03 21.63
N GLY A 346 -87.71 50.28 21.92
CA GLY A 346 -88.67 50.62 22.98
C GLY A 346 -88.04 50.67 24.38
N ALA A 347 -86.92 49.99 24.57
CA ALA A 347 -86.10 50.04 25.79
C ALA A 347 -84.94 51.06 25.71
N GLY A 348 -84.86 51.85 24.63
CA GLY A 348 -83.81 52.85 24.40
C GLY A 348 -82.48 52.29 23.88
N ILE A 349 -82.42 51.00 23.56
CA ILE A 349 -81.24 50.33 22.98
C ILE A 349 -81.31 50.49 21.47
N THR A 350 -80.61 51.49 20.95
CA THR A 350 -80.71 51.97 19.54
C THR A 350 -79.47 51.66 18.72
N ASP A 351 -78.32 51.48 19.37
CA ASP A 351 -77.04 51.21 18.73
C ASP A 351 -76.38 49.96 19.32
N LEU A 352 -75.41 49.40 18.59
CA LEU A 352 -74.68 48.20 18.99
C LEU A 352 -73.93 48.42 20.31
N TRP A 353 -73.33 49.59 20.54
CA TRP A 353 -72.65 49.87 21.80
C TRP A 353 -73.59 49.77 23.01
N LYS A 354 -74.76 50.43 22.97
CA LYS A 354 -75.78 50.32 24.02
C LYS A 354 -76.25 48.88 24.18
N LEU A 355 -76.37 48.12 23.09
CA LEU A 355 -76.73 46.72 23.19
C LEU A 355 -75.67 45.95 23.98
N MET A 356 -74.40 46.12 23.64
CA MET A 356 -73.31 45.35 24.24
C MET A 356 -72.99 45.75 25.68
N VAL A 357 -73.20 47.03 26.05
CA VAL A 357 -73.14 47.48 27.46
C VAL A 357 -74.30 46.90 28.28
N ASN A 358 -75.44 46.63 27.65
CA ASN A 358 -76.60 45.99 28.27
C ASN A 358 -76.51 44.47 28.16
N GLN A 359 -75.86 43.86 29.15
CA GLN A 359 -75.70 42.40 29.29
C GLN A 359 -77.03 41.66 29.36
N SER A 360 -76.97 40.32 29.22
CA SER A 360 -78.13 39.43 29.26
C SER A 360 -79.07 39.70 30.44
N ASP A 361 -78.55 39.97 31.64
CA ASP A 361 -79.37 40.28 32.82
C ASP A 361 -80.25 41.53 32.66
N LYS A 362 -79.73 42.57 32.00
CA LYS A 362 -80.49 43.80 31.71
C LYS A 362 -81.46 43.59 30.56
N LEU A 363 -81.10 42.78 29.57
CA LEU A 363 -82.01 42.40 28.49
C LEU A 363 -83.21 41.58 29.01
N LEU A 364 -83.00 40.71 30.00
CA LEU A 364 -84.06 39.94 30.65
C LEU A 364 -85.08 40.80 31.41
N ALA A 365 -84.71 42.03 31.79
CA ALA A 365 -85.64 42.98 32.38
C ALA A 365 -86.62 43.59 31.34
N ILE A 366 -86.33 43.46 30.05
CA ILE A 366 -87.21 43.95 28.98
C ILE A 366 -88.34 42.95 28.77
N LYS A 367 -89.58 43.41 28.99
CA LYS A 367 -90.78 42.60 28.81
C LYS A 367 -90.83 42.03 27.39
N GLY A 368 -90.79 40.70 27.27
CA GLY A 368 -90.85 40.00 25.99
C GLY A 368 -89.51 39.39 25.54
N ILE A 369 -88.42 39.64 26.28
CA ILE A 369 -87.12 38.99 26.06
C ILE A 369 -86.91 37.92 27.13
N GLY A 370 -86.80 36.65 26.71
CA GLY A 370 -86.42 35.53 27.59
C GLY A 370 -84.96 35.11 27.37
N ILE A 371 -84.44 34.22 28.22
CA ILE A 371 -83.02 33.81 28.26
C ILE A 371 -82.48 33.45 26.87
N LYS A 372 -83.13 32.52 26.17
CA LYS A 372 -82.71 32.09 24.82
C LYS A 372 -82.67 33.24 23.81
N LEU A 373 -83.60 34.19 23.92
CA LEU A 373 -83.66 35.33 23.01
C LEU A 373 -82.59 36.37 23.35
N ALA A 374 -82.33 36.60 24.65
CA ALA A 374 -81.23 37.44 25.10
C ALA A 374 -79.87 36.90 24.60
N ASP A 375 -79.64 35.60 24.71
CA ASP A 375 -78.41 34.97 24.21
C ASP A 375 -78.25 35.11 22.69
N GLN A 376 -79.34 34.97 21.94
CA GLN A 376 -79.34 35.18 20.48
C GLN A 376 -79.02 36.64 20.12
N ILE A 377 -79.59 37.60 20.84
CA ILE A 377 -79.35 39.03 20.64
C ILE A 377 -77.87 39.35 20.89
N ILE A 378 -77.31 38.89 22.01
CA ILE A 378 -75.90 39.09 22.36
C ILE A 378 -74.98 38.39 21.35
N SER A 379 -75.33 37.19 20.90
CA SER A 379 -74.58 36.46 19.88
C SER A 379 -74.54 37.20 18.54
N ALA A 380 -75.64 37.83 18.13
CA ALA A 380 -75.70 38.66 16.93
C ALA A 380 -74.80 39.89 17.05
N GLY A 381 -74.82 40.56 18.22
CA GLY A 381 -73.88 41.64 18.53
C GLY A 381 -72.42 41.20 18.41
N HIS A 382 -72.03 40.10 19.07
CA HIS A 382 -70.67 39.56 18.96
C HIS A 382 -70.29 39.10 17.54
N ALA A 383 -71.25 38.69 16.71
CA ALA A 383 -70.97 38.37 15.30
C ALA A 383 -70.61 39.63 14.50
N ALA A 384 -71.36 40.73 14.68
CA ALA A 384 -71.05 42.00 14.04
C ALA A 384 -69.68 42.55 14.47
N VAL A 385 -69.36 42.43 15.76
CA VAL A 385 -68.05 42.87 16.30
C VAL A 385 -66.90 42.06 15.72
N ARG A 386 -67.03 40.72 15.66
CA ARG A 386 -66.01 39.86 15.06
C ARG A 386 -65.78 40.15 13.60
N GLN A 387 -66.83 40.45 12.84
CA GLN A 387 -66.70 40.85 11.44
C GLN A 387 -65.90 42.15 11.32
N TRP A 388 -66.22 43.17 12.13
CA TRP A 388 -65.46 44.42 12.12
C TRP A 388 -64.00 44.25 12.54
N GLU A 389 -63.73 43.41 13.55
CA GLU A 389 -62.37 43.12 14.00
C GLU A 389 -61.56 42.43 12.88
N GLN A 390 -62.18 41.54 12.11
CA GLN A 390 -61.56 40.91 10.93
C GLN A 390 -61.29 41.91 9.81
N ASP A 391 -62.30 42.68 9.40
CA ASP A 391 -62.18 43.68 8.34
C ASP A 391 -61.08 44.71 8.66
N ARG A 392 -60.91 45.04 9.95
CA ARG A 392 -59.88 45.97 10.42
C ARG A 392 -58.49 45.35 10.49
N ALA A 393 -58.38 44.08 10.85
CA ALA A 393 -57.10 43.35 10.81
C ALA A 393 -56.58 43.24 9.37
N ASP A 394 -57.46 42.89 8.42
CA ASP A 394 -57.14 42.79 7.00
C ASP A 394 -56.72 44.15 6.41
N PHE A 395 -57.35 45.24 6.86
CA PHE A 395 -56.96 46.60 6.48
C PHE A 395 -55.56 46.99 6.98
N ILE A 396 -55.22 46.65 8.23
CA ILE A 396 -53.91 46.95 8.83
C ILE A 396 -52.81 46.09 8.21
N GLU A 397 -53.07 44.81 7.90
CA GLU A 397 -52.11 43.93 7.21
C GLU A 397 -51.89 44.35 5.74
N GLY A 398 -52.93 44.88 5.06
CA GLY A 398 -52.83 45.40 3.70
C GLY A 398 -52.06 46.73 3.56
N GLU A 399 -51.90 47.49 4.64
CA GLU A 399 -51.17 48.77 4.67
C GLU A 399 -49.68 48.65 5.08
N GLN A 400 -49.19 47.47 5.47
CA GLN A 400 -47.75 47.26 5.66
C GLN A 400 -47.05 47.18 4.29
N PRO A 401 -46.14 48.11 3.93
CA PRO A 401 -45.35 47.95 2.72
C PRO A 401 -44.51 46.69 2.87
N ALA A 402 -44.62 45.78 1.90
CA ALA A 402 -43.75 44.62 1.77
C ALA A 402 -42.29 45.10 1.79
N ILE A 403 -41.62 44.97 2.93
CA ILE A 403 -40.17 45.08 2.99
C ILE A 403 -39.66 43.82 2.31
N GLU A 404 -39.48 43.90 0.99
CA GLU A 404 -38.66 42.96 0.25
C GLU A 404 -37.24 43.01 0.84
N SER A 405 -36.94 42.09 1.75
CA SER A 405 -35.57 41.78 2.12
C SER A 405 -34.88 41.18 0.89
N LYS A 406 -34.29 42.04 0.06
CA LYS A 406 -33.21 41.64 -0.84
C LYS A 406 -32.07 41.15 0.02
N GLU A 407 -31.89 39.84 0.05
CA GLU A 407 -30.67 39.16 0.46
C GLU A 407 -29.48 39.82 -0.24
N ALA A 408 -28.52 40.31 0.55
CA ALA A 408 -27.22 40.71 0.05
C ALA A 408 -26.31 39.46 0.02
N ALA A 409 -25.65 39.31 -1.13
CA ALA A 409 -24.71 38.26 -1.51
C ALA A 409 -23.50 38.10 -0.58
#